data_AF-A0A8T9Q6Y4-F1
#
_entry.id   AF-A0A8T9Q6Y4-F1
#
_cell.length_a   1.000
_cell.length_b   1.000
_cell.length_c   1.000
_cell.angle_alpha   90.00
_cell.angle_beta   90.00
_cell.angle_gamma   90.00
#
_symmetry.space_group_name_H-M   'P 1'
#
loop_
_entity.id
_entity.type
_entity.pdbx_description
1 polymer ?
#
loop_
_entity_poly.entity_id
_entity_poly.type
_entity_poly.pdbx_seq_one_letter_code
_entity_poly.pdbx_strand_id
1 'polypeptide(L)'
;MAQNQNDPSSGWVAPGGLSPIPKEELFRLLDEENIQEKDLPKKTKHLADKLRETYEKSSGEKLKAADMDAFQALVGREAAEWLSRRPHV
;
A
#
# COMPACT_ATOMS: atom_id res chain seq x y z
N MET A 1 11.05 24.06 18.00
CA MET A 1 9.68 23.58 18.25
C MET A 1 9.33 22.62 17.12
N ALA A 2 9.17 21.33 17.41
CA ALA A 2 8.80 20.32 16.44
C ALA A 2 7.30 20.43 16.14
N GLN A 3 6.95 21.05 15.03
CA GLN A 3 5.61 20.91 14.46
C GLN A 3 5.63 19.66 13.58
N ASN A 4 5.33 18.54 14.23
CA ASN A 4 4.92 17.30 13.59
C ASN A 4 3.65 17.63 12.78
N GLN A 5 3.83 18.02 11.52
CA GLN A 5 2.75 18.12 10.54
C GLN A 5 2.22 16.71 10.32
N ASN A 6 1.25 16.34 11.15
CA ASN A 6 0.23 15.38 10.79
C ASN A 6 -0.40 15.90 9.50
N ASP A 7 0.07 15.41 8.37
CA ASP A 7 -0.56 15.62 7.08
C ASP A 7 -1.77 14.67 7.01
N PRO A 8 -3.02 15.16 7.11
CA PRO A 8 -4.19 14.30 6.98
C PRO A 8 -4.38 13.77 5.54
N SER A 9 -3.46 14.09 4.61
CA SER A 9 -3.52 13.72 3.19
C SER A 9 -2.61 12.53 2.83
N SER A 10 -2.01 11.85 3.81
CA SER A 10 -0.98 10.84 3.51
C SER A 10 -1.51 9.45 3.14
N GLY A 11 -2.81 9.21 3.26
CA GLY A 11 -3.43 7.98 2.80
C GLY A 11 -3.87 8.07 1.34
N TRP A 12 -3.62 7.02 0.55
CA TRP A 12 -3.98 7.05 -0.85
C TRP A 12 -5.46 6.78 -1.08
N VAL A 13 -6.06 7.61 -1.93
CA VAL A 13 -7.46 7.47 -2.35
C VAL A 13 -7.59 6.19 -3.16
N ALA A 14 -8.16 5.17 -2.56
CA ALA A 14 -8.53 3.96 -3.26
C ALA A 14 -9.69 4.27 -4.24
N PRO A 15 -9.70 3.67 -5.45
CA PRO A 15 -10.76 3.88 -6.42
C PRO A 15 -12.11 3.48 -5.81
N GLY A 16 -13.15 4.27 -6.10
CA GLY A 16 -14.51 4.01 -5.60
C GLY A 16 -14.85 4.66 -4.25
N GLY A 17 -14.05 5.61 -3.75
CA GLY A 17 -14.35 6.33 -2.50
C GLY A 17 -14.03 5.55 -1.23
N LEU A 18 -13.20 4.52 -1.36
CA LEU A 18 -12.69 3.72 -0.26
C LEU A 18 -11.74 4.57 0.61
N SER A 19 -11.74 4.28 1.91
CA SER A 19 -10.93 4.97 2.91
C SER A 19 -9.44 4.96 2.54
N PRO A 20 -8.66 5.97 2.99
CA PRO A 20 -7.23 6.04 2.70
C PRO A 20 -6.51 4.72 3.01
N ILE A 21 -5.88 4.13 1.99
CA ILE A 21 -5.04 2.94 2.21
C ILE A 21 -3.78 3.40 2.97
N PRO A 22 -3.41 2.77 4.09
CA PRO A 22 -2.21 3.12 4.83
C PRO A 22 -0.96 2.72 4.03
N LYS A 23 -0.30 3.72 3.42
CA LYS A 23 0.98 3.52 2.72
C LYS A 23 2.09 3.04 3.63
N GLU A 24 2.05 3.45 4.89
CA GLU A 24 3.03 3.06 5.90
C GLU A 24 3.07 1.54 6.04
N GLU A 25 1.91 0.87 5.99
CA GLU A 25 1.86 -0.60 6.05
C GLU A 25 2.43 -1.24 4.78
N LEU A 26 2.21 -0.63 3.59
CA LEU A 26 2.83 -1.09 2.35
C LEU A 26 4.36 -1.01 2.46
N PHE A 27 4.88 0.14 2.87
CA PHE A 27 6.32 0.35 3.01
C PHE A 27 6.93 -0.54 4.08
N ARG A 28 6.21 -0.77 5.19
CA ARG A 28 6.63 -1.69 6.24
C ARG A 28 6.71 -3.12 5.73
N LEU A 29 5.71 -3.59 4.96
CA LEU A 29 5.73 -4.92 4.35
C LEU A 29 6.88 -5.08 3.35
N LEU A 30 7.11 -4.06 2.50
CA LEU A 30 8.23 -4.08 1.55
C LEU A 30 9.58 -4.18 2.26
N ASP A 31 9.74 -3.51 3.39
CA ASP A 31 10.97 -3.55 4.18
C ASP A 31 11.11 -4.86 4.99
N GLU A 32 10.06 -5.26 5.71
CA GLU A 32 10.01 -6.45 6.57
C GLU A 32 10.23 -7.74 5.77
N GLU A 33 9.64 -7.84 4.58
CA GLU A 33 9.84 -8.96 3.66
C GLU A 33 11.03 -8.79 2.71
N ASN A 34 11.76 -7.67 2.82
CA ASN A 34 12.89 -7.29 1.94
C ASN A 34 12.56 -7.43 0.45
N ILE A 35 11.38 -6.97 0.05
CA ILE A 35 10.88 -7.08 -1.32
C ILE A 35 11.65 -6.12 -2.22
N GLN A 36 12.18 -6.65 -3.32
CA GLN A 36 12.83 -5.85 -4.35
C GLN A 36 11.91 -5.65 -5.56
N GLU A 37 12.24 -4.70 -6.42
CA GLU A 37 11.41 -4.36 -7.59
C GLU A 37 11.18 -5.57 -8.51
N LYS A 38 12.18 -6.45 -8.63
CA LYS A 38 12.11 -7.72 -9.36
C LYS A 38 11.11 -8.73 -8.79
N ASP A 39 10.79 -8.62 -7.49
CA ASP A 39 9.90 -9.52 -6.77
C ASP A 39 8.44 -9.02 -6.79
N LEU A 40 8.22 -7.73 -7.08
CA LEU A 40 6.89 -7.14 -7.21
C LEU A 40 5.92 -7.95 -8.07
N PRO A 41 6.22 -8.36 -9.33
CA PRO A 41 5.26 -9.12 -10.12
C PRO A 41 4.78 -10.42 -9.46
N LYS A 42 5.57 -10.99 -8.53
CA LYS A 42 5.21 -12.20 -7.77
C LYS A 42 4.61 -11.87 -6.40
N LYS A 43 4.99 -10.75 -5.80
CA LYS A 43 4.62 -10.34 -4.43
C LYS A 43 3.46 -9.33 -4.37
N THR A 44 3.13 -8.63 -5.45
CA THR A 44 2.04 -7.62 -5.48
C THR A 44 0.72 -8.20 -5.01
N LYS A 45 0.38 -9.42 -5.43
CA LYS A 45 -0.83 -10.11 -4.95
C LYS A 45 -0.79 -10.36 -3.44
N HIS A 46 0.37 -10.74 -2.90
CA HIS A 46 0.55 -10.97 -1.46
C HIS A 46 0.45 -9.66 -0.66
N LEU A 47 1.13 -8.61 -1.12
CA LEU A 47 1.08 -7.27 -0.52
C LEU A 47 -0.34 -6.72 -0.50
N ALA A 48 -1.07 -6.87 -1.61
CA ALA A 48 -2.45 -6.46 -1.70
C ALA A 48 -3.36 -7.26 -0.76
N ASP A 49 -3.15 -8.56 -0.61
CA ASP A 49 -3.93 -9.38 0.32
C ASP A 49 -3.69 -8.98 1.79
N LYS A 50 -2.43 -8.73 2.16
CA LYS A 50 -2.04 -8.21 3.48
C LYS A 50 -2.66 -6.84 3.77
N LEU A 51 -2.51 -5.90 2.83
CA LEU A 51 -3.06 -4.55 2.97
C LEU A 51 -4.58 -4.56 3.02
N ARG A 52 -5.22 -5.44 2.24
CA ARG A 52 -6.65 -5.64 2.29
C ARG A 52 -7.07 -6.09 3.68
N GLU A 53 -6.42 -7.09 4.28
CA GLU A 53 -6.77 -7.55 5.62
C GLU A 53 -6.65 -6.42 6.66
N THR A 54 -5.58 -5.62 6.60
CA THR A 54 -5.41 -4.44 7.45
C THR A 54 -6.50 -3.39 7.21
N TYR A 55 -6.83 -3.11 5.95
CA TYR A 55 -7.88 -2.18 5.55
C TYR A 55 -9.26 -2.63 6.06
N GLU A 56 -9.61 -3.90 5.88
CA GLU A 56 -10.90 -4.46 6.30
C GLU A 56 -11.03 -4.46 7.83
N LYS A 57 -9.92 -4.70 8.55
CA LYS A 57 -9.87 -4.61 10.02
C LYS A 57 -10.00 -3.17 10.54
N SER A 58 -9.31 -2.22 9.89
CA SER A 58 -9.25 -0.83 10.34
C SER A 58 -10.51 -0.04 9.97
N SER A 59 -10.98 -0.19 8.73
CA SER A 59 -12.15 0.55 8.22
C SER A 59 -13.47 -0.14 8.57
N GLY A 60 -13.45 -1.42 8.94
CA GLY A 60 -14.65 -2.23 9.13
C GLY A 60 -15.43 -2.53 7.83
N GLU A 61 -14.90 -2.10 6.69
CA GLU A 61 -15.50 -2.24 5.37
C GLU A 61 -14.75 -3.28 4.53
N LYS A 62 -15.50 -4.14 3.85
CA LYS A 62 -14.92 -5.14 2.94
C LYS A 62 -14.61 -4.53 1.58
N LEU A 63 -13.38 -4.76 1.11
CA LEU A 63 -13.00 -4.44 -0.25
C LEU A 63 -13.82 -5.33 -1.21
N LYS A 64 -14.55 -4.73 -2.15
CA LYS A 64 -15.35 -5.51 -3.11
C LYS A 64 -14.42 -6.22 -4.08
N ALA A 65 -14.84 -7.40 -4.55
CA ALA A 65 -14.08 -8.16 -5.54
C ALA A 65 -13.86 -7.39 -6.85
N ALA A 66 -14.80 -6.51 -7.23
CA ALA A 66 -14.67 -5.65 -8.41
C ALA A 66 -13.51 -4.64 -8.28
N ASP A 67 -13.19 -4.21 -7.05
CA ASP A 67 -12.14 -3.24 -6.77
C ASP A 67 -10.79 -3.92 -6.45
N MET A 68 -10.75 -5.25 -6.30
CA MET A 68 -9.52 -5.98 -5.98
C MET A 68 -8.46 -5.86 -7.07
N ASP A 69 -8.85 -5.89 -8.34
CA ASP A 69 -7.92 -5.77 -9.46
C ASP A 69 -7.27 -4.38 -9.49
N ALA A 70 -8.09 -3.33 -9.37
CA ALA A 70 -7.63 -1.95 -9.28
C ALA A 70 -6.76 -1.71 -8.04
N PHE A 71 -7.12 -2.33 -6.90
CA PHE A 71 -6.35 -2.27 -5.66
C PHE A 71 -4.98 -2.93 -5.81
N GLN A 72 -4.91 -4.13 -6.41
CA GLN A 72 -3.64 -4.81 -6.69
C GLN A 72 -2.76 -3.99 -7.62
N ALA A 73 -3.32 -3.42 -8.69
CA ALA A 73 -2.58 -2.57 -9.62
C ALA A 73 -2.02 -1.32 -8.92
N LEU A 74 -2.80 -0.71 -8.02
CA LEU A 74 -2.37 0.42 -7.19
C LEU A 74 -1.23 0.06 -6.25
N VAL A 75 -1.37 -1.04 -5.51
CA VAL A 75 -0.34 -1.54 -4.59
C VAL A 75 0.96 -1.81 -5.35
N GLY A 76 0.87 -2.47 -6.51
CA GLY A 76 2.04 -2.76 -7.34
C GLY A 76 2.73 -1.49 -7.86
N ARG A 77 1.95 -0.51 -8.33
CA ARG A 77 2.49 0.77 -8.80
C ARG A 77 3.25 1.49 -7.69
N GLU A 78 2.70 1.50 -6.48
CA GLU A 78 3.30 2.28 -5.41
C GLU A 78 4.46 1.62 -4.73
N ALA A 79 4.41 0.30 -4.64
CA ALA A 79 5.56 -0.49 -4.27
C ALA A 79 6.71 -0.26 -5.25
N ALA A 80 6.43 -0.24 -6.56
CA ALA A 80 7.42 0.07 -7.58
C ALA A 80 7.98 1.49 -7.43
N GLU A 81 7.12 2.50 -7.30
CA GLU A 81 7.56 3.90 -7.14
C GLU A 81 8.45 4.08 -5.91
N TRP A 82 8.07 3.47 -4.78
CA TRP A 82 8.85 3.56 -3.55
C TRP A 82 10.18 2.80 -3.64
N LEU A 83 10.20 1.61 -4.24
CA LEU A 83 11.43 0.84 -4.45
C LEU A 83 12.37 1.53 -5.43
N SER A 84 11.85 2.08 -6.53
CA SER A 84 12.62 2.91 -7.48
C SER A 84 13.21 4.17 -6.85
N ARG A 85 12.57 4.71 -5.80
CA ARG A 85 13.05 5.90 -5.06
C ARG A 85 14.09 5.59 -3.99
N ARG A 86 14.23 4.33 -3.55
CA ARG A 86 15.25 3.97 -2.56
C ARG A 86 16.64 4.12 -3.21
N PRO A 87 17.58 4.85 -2.59
CA PRO A 87 18.95 4.83 -3.05
C PRO A 87 19.45 3.38 -2.95
N HIS A 88 19.89 2.82 -4.08
CA HIS A 88 20.59 1.54 -4.11
C HIS A 88 21.84 1.68 -3.24
N VAL A 89 21.83 1.09 -2.04
CA VAL A 89 23.00 0.95 -1.18
C VAL A 89 23.76 -0.33 -1.52
#